data_AF-A0AAW8KMD4-F1
#
_entry.id   AF-A0AAW8KMD4-F1
#
_cell.length_a   1.000
_cell.length_b   1.000
_cell.length_c   1.000
_cell.angle_alpha   90.00
_cell.angle_beta   90.00
_cell.angle_gamma   90.00
#
_symmetry.space_group_name_H-M   'P 1'
#
loop_
_entity.id
_entity.type
_entity.pdbx_description
1 polymer ?
#
loop_
_entity_poly.entity_id
_entity_poly.type
_entity_poly.pdbx_seq_one_letter_code
_entity_poly.pdbx_strand_id
1 'polypeptide(L)' 'FLFLTNNSGKTPKELQEKLARMGLDVDEHHFYTSALATAEFISRQSPGAHAFVIGEPGLYNALYEKGITLDDTNPD' A
#
# COMPACT_ATOMS: atom_id res chain seq x y z
N PHE A 1 3.38 -18.53 5.15
CA PHE A 1 4.60 -17.70 5.04
C PHE A 1 4.20 -16.29 4.61
N LEU A 2 5.09 -15.30 4.61
CA LEU A 2 4.76 -13.93 4.22
C LEU A 2 5.89 -13.36 3.35
N PHE A 3 5.54 -12.73 2.23
CA PHE A 3 6.42 -11.95 1.39
C PHE A 3 6.45 -10.51 1.89
N LEU A 4 7.64 -10.07 2.31
CA LEU A 4 7.89 -8.68 2.71
C LEU A 4 8.66 -7.99 1.59
N THR A 5 8.19 -6.81 1.16
CA THR A 5 8.86 -6.03 0.13
C THR A 5 8.81 -4.54 0.41
N ASN A 6 9.93 -3.85 0.16
CA ASN A 6 10.02 -2.40 0.25
C ASN A 6 9.52 -1.69 -1.02
N ASN A 7 9.02 -2.44 -2.02
CA ASN A 7 8.40 -1.85 -3.20
C ASN A 7 6.96 -1.40 -2.86
N SER A 8 6.72 -0.09 -2.89
CA SER A 8 5.42 0.54 -2.62
C SER A 8 4.55 0.72 -3.87
N GLY A 9 5.04 0.30 -5.03
CA GLY A 9 4.39 0.57 -6.32
C GLY A 9 3.24 -0.33 -6.66
N LYS A 10 3.32 -1.58 -6.22
CA LYS A 10 2.34 -2.63 -6.53
C LYS A 10 1.49 -2.98 -5.32
N THR A 11 0.21 -3.19 -5.58
CA THR A 11 -0.74 -3.77 -4.65
C THR A 11 -0.43 -5.27 -4.40
N PRO A 12 -0.90 -5.85 -3.27
CA PRO A 12 -0.83 -7.30 -3.04
C PRO A 12 -1.38 -8.12 -4.22
N LYS A 13 -2.51 -7.68 -4.79
CA LYS A 13 -3.13 -8.31 -5.96
C LYS A 13 -2.21 -8.33 -7.19
N GLU A 14 -1.58 -7.21 -7.51
CA GLU A 14 -0.65 -7.15 -8.66
C GLU A 14 0.60 -8.01 -8.44
N LEU A 15 1.04 -8.18 -7.18
CA LEU A 15 2.12 -9.10 -6.82
C LEU A 15 1.69 -10.56 -6.94
N GLN A 16 0.48 -10.90 -6.49
CA GLN A 16 -0.13 -12.21 -6.73
C GLN A 16 -0.19 -12.51 -8.23
N GLU A 17 -0.76 -11.62 -9.04
CA GLU A 17 -0.88 -11.80 -10.49
C GLU A 17 0.48 -11.96 -11.16
N LYS A 18 1.50 -11.25 -10.66
CA LYS A 18 2.88 -11.41 -11.13
C LYS A 18 3.41 -12.81 -10.84
N LEU A 19 3.20 -13.35 -9.64
CA LEU A 19 3.63 -14.71 -9.29
C LEU A 19 2.82 -15.77 -10.04
N ALA A 20 1.52 -15.57 -10.23
CA ALA A 20 0.67 -16.45 -11.02
C ALA A 20 1.17 -16.57 -12.46
N ARG A 21 1.61 -15.47 -13.09
CA ARG A 21 2.27 -15.50 -14.42
C ARG A 21 3.59 -16.27 -14.44
N MET A 22 4.23 -16.47 -13.27
CA MET A 22 5.44 -17.28 -13.11
C MET A 22 5.12 -18.75 -12.75
N GLY A 23 3.84 -19.14 -12.74
CA GLY A 23 3.39 -20.49 -12.40
C GLY A 23 3.28 -20.76 -10.90
N LEU A 24 3.31 -19.70 -10.07
CA LEU A 24 3.19 -19.79 -8.61
C LEU A 24 1.80 -19.34 -8.18
N ASP A 25 1.01 -20.27 -7.65
CA ASP A 25 -0.28 -19.98 -7.04
C ASP A 25 -0.08 -19.55 -5.59
N VAL A 26 -0.25 -18.26 -5.32
CA VAL A 26 -0.07 -17.64 -4.02
C VAL A 26 -1.22 -16.67 -3.81
N ASP A 27 -1.90 -16.78 -2.68
CA ASP A 27 -2.97 -15.87 -2.30
C ASP A 27 -2.43 -14.46 -1.93
N GLU A 28 -3.17 -13.40 -2.24
CA GLU A 28 -2.72 -12.01 -2.03
C GLU A 28 -2.44 -11.64 -0.56
N HIS A 29 -3.05 -12.35 0.40
CA HIS A 29 -2.81 -12.13 1.83
C HIS A 29 -1.39 -12.54 2.26
N HIS A 30 -0.64 -13.21 1.38
CA HIS A 30 0.78 -13.51 1.60
C HIS A 30 1.71 -12.32 1.30
N PHE A 31 1.22 -11.16 0.87
CA PHE A 31 2.07 -10.00 0.56
C PHE A 31 1.85 -8.86 1.54
N TYR A 32 2.96 -8.33 2.07
CA TYR A 32 2.95 -7.10 2.85
C TYR A 32 4.02 -6.14 2.33
N THR A 33 3.57 -4.96 1.89
CA THR A 33 4.40 -3.97 1.19
C THR A 33 4.72 -2.79 2.10
N SER A 34 5.77 -2.02 1.75
CA SER A 34 6.07 -0.75 2.42
C SER A 34 4.92 0.26 2.32
N ALA A 35 4.11 0.22 1.26
CA ALA A 35 2.90 1.05 1.15
C ALA A 35 1.88 0.74 2.26
N LEU A 36 1.58 -0.54 2.48
CA LEU A 36 0.67 -0.99 3.55
C LEU A 36 1.23 -0.64 4.93
N ALA A 37 2.54 -0.84 5.14
CA ALA A 37 3.20 -0.52 6.39
C ALA A 37 3.12 0.99 6.70
N THR A 38 3.37 1.85 5.70
CA THR A 38 3.29 3.30 5.84
C THR A 38 1.85 3.76 6.14
N ALA A 39 0.85 3.23 5.42
CA ALA A 39 -0.55 3.60 5.65
C ALA A 39 -1.05 3.17 7.04
N GLU A 40 -0.69 1.96 7.48
CA GLU A 40 -0.99 1.48 8.83
C GLU A 40 -0.30 2.34 9.89
N PHE A 41 0.96 2.73 9.66
CA PHE A 41 1.68 3.60 10.59
C PHE A 41 1.00 4.96 10.74
N ILE A 42 0.68 5.63 9.62
CA ILE A 42 0.05 6.96 9.64
C ILE A 42 -1.33 6.89 10.30
N SER A 43 -2.17 5.93 9.91
CA SER A 43 -3.53 5.80 10.48
C SER A 43 -3.57 5.60 12.00
N ARG A 44 -2.51 5.02 12.59
CA ARG A 44 -2.36 4.90 14.04
C ARG A 44 -1.89 6.18 14.71
N GLN A 45 -1.07 6.98 14.03
CA GLN A 45 -0.50 8.21 14.59
C GLN A 45 -1.44 9.41 14.40
N SER A 46 -2.12 9.49 13.24
CA SER A 46 -3.03 10.56 12.86
C SER A 46 -4.23 9.99 12.09
N PRO A 47 -5.28 9.53 12.79
CA PRO A 47 -6.50 9.05 12.16
C PRO A 47 -7.17 10.15 11.32
N GLY A 48 -7.47 9.87 10.05
CA GLY A 48 -8.11 10.83 9.14
C GLY A 48 -7.16 11.88 8.56
N ALA A 49 -5.84 11.64 8.61
CA ALA A 49 -4.83 12.59 8.12
C ALA A 49 -5.04 13.00 6.65
N HIS A 50 -4.61 14.22 6.35
CA HIS A 50 -4.47 14.77 5.02
C HIS A 50 -2.99 14.76 4.64
N ALA A 51 -2.63 14.14 3.52
CA ALA A 51 -1.23 13.96 3.14
C ALA A 51 -0.97 14.40 1.71
N PHE A 52 0.11 15.15 1.52
CA PHE A 52 0.74 15.34 0.23
C PHE A 52 1.60 14.12 -0.08
N VAL A 53 1.27 13.39 -1.15
CA VAL A 53 1.89 12.09 -1.43
C VAL A 53 2.56 12.09 -2.79
N ILE A 54 3.82 11.68 -2.79
CA ILE A 54 4.58 11.39 -4.00
C ILE A 54 4.81 9.89 -4.05
N GLY A 55 4.23 9.22 -5.04
CA GLY A 55 4.42 7.79 -5.21
C GLY A 55 3.66 7.21 -6.38
N GLU A 56 3.48 5.89 -6.32
CA GLU A 56 2.87 5.05 -7.34
C GLU A 56 1.49 4.53 -6.88
N PRO A 57 0.65 3.97 -7.78
CA PRO A 57 -0.72 3.51 -7.47
C PRO A 57 -0.85 2.62 -6.22
N GLY A 58 0.09 1.71 -5.98
CA GLY A 58 0.09 0.87 -4.79
C GLY A 58 0.13 1.66 -3.47
N LEU A 59 0.84 2.79 -3.44
CA LEU A 59 0.90 3.66 -2.28
C LEU A 59 -0.41 4.44 -2.10
N TYR A 60 -0.93 5.04 -3.17
CA TYR A 60 -2.19 5.80 -3.10
C TYR A 60 -3.36 4.92 -2.62
N ASN A 61 -3.47 3.70 -3.14
CA ASN A 61 -4.50 2.75 -2.72
C ASN A 61 -4.38 2.40 -1.23
N ALA A 62 -3.17 2.08 -0.76
CA ALA A 62 -2.94 1.72 0.63
C ALA A 62 -3.33 2.86 1.60
N LEU A 63 -3.02 4.11 1.25
CA LEU A 63 -3.38 5.28 2.05
C LEU A 63 -4.90 5.51 2.06
N TYR A 64 -5.54 5.41 0.89
CA TYR A 64 -6.99 5.56 0.76
C TYR A 64 -7.76 4.51 1.58
N GLU A 65 -7.35 3.24 1.52
CA GLU A 65 -7.95 2.16 2.32
C GLU A 65 -7.84 2.37 3.83
N LYS A 66 -6.85 3.17 4.28
CA LYS A 66 -6.67 3.55 5.68
C LYS A 66 -7.33 4.87 6.05
N GLY A 67 -8.12 5.45 5.15
CA GLY A 67 -8.87 6.68 5.39
C GLY A 67 -8.00 7.93 5.42
N ILE A 68 -6.84 7.90 4.76
CA ILE A 68 -5.95 9.05 4.62
C ILE A 68 -6.35 9.82 3.35
N THR A 69 -6.65 11.10 3.50
CA THR A 69 -7.03 11.99 2.41
C THR A 69 -5.77 12.44 1.67
N LEU A 70 -5.77 12.29 0.35
CA LEU A 70 -4.72 12.86 -0.51
C LEU A 70 -5.07 14.34 -0.76
N ASP A 71 -4.25 15.25 -0.27
CA ASP A 71 -4.49 16.69 -0.34
C ASP A 71 -3.24 17.40 -0.87
N ASP A 72 -3.36 18.00 -2.06
CA ASP A 72 -2.29 18.77 -2.70
C ASP A 72 -2.33 20.26 -2.36
N THR A 73 -3.36 20.70 -1.62
CA THR A 73 -3.61 22.11 -1.29
C THR A 73 -3.36 22.43 0.18
N ASN A 74 -3.79 21.58 1.11
CA ASN A 74 -3.66 21.78 2.55
C ASN A 74 -3.43 20.46 3.31
N PRO A 75 -2.27 19.82 3.13
CA PRO A 75 -1.88 18.64 3.90
C PRO A 75 -1.53 18.98 5.36
N ASP A 76 -1.53 17.97 6.24
CA ASP A 76 -1.09 18.05 7.64
C ASP A 76 0.44 18.14 7.78
#